data_AF-A0A951EK51-F1
#
_entry.id   AF-A0A951EK51-F1
#
_cell.length_a   1.000
_cell.length_b   1.000
_cell.length_c   1.000
_cell.angle_alpha   90.00
_cell.angle_beta   90.00
_cell.angle_gamma   90.00
#
_symmetry.space_group_name_H-M   'P 1'
#
loop_
_entity.id
_entity.type
_entity.pdbx_description
1 polymer ?
#
loop_
_entity_poly.entity_id
_entity_poly.type
_entity_poly.pdbx_seq_one_letter_code
_entity_poly.pdbx_strand_id
1 'polypeptide(L)' 'MPVVIDLLSNDPRPRTAPERSAPRHPEKAHRPDQPVLRKPDWIRVKAPGSPQWAHTSRIVRENGLVTVCEEAGCPNIG' A
#
# COMPACT_ATOMS: atom_id res chain seq x y z
N MET A 1 15.75 19.41 -2.96
CA MET A 1 14.62 19.39 -3.91
C MET A 1 13.74 18.22 -3.53
N PRO A 2 12.52 18.47 -3.04
CA PRO A 2 11.66 17.43 -2.47
C PRO A 2 11.28 16.42 -3.56
N VAL A 3 11.56 15.14 -3.27
CA VAL A 3 11.24 14.01 -4.12
C VAL A 3 9.74 13.74 -3.97
N VAL A 4 8.96 14.18 -4.94
CA VAL A 4 7.54 13.82 -5.04
C VAL A 4 7.49 12.38 -5.54
N ILE A 5 7.18 11.46 -4.62
CA ILE A 5 7.00 10.05 -4.91
C ILE A 5 5.59 9.87 -5.51
N ASP A 6 5.52 9.78 -6.83
CA ASP A 6 4.31 9.34 -7.54
C ASP A 6 4.26 7.80 -7.54
N LEU A 7 3.66 7.27 -6.47
CA LEU A 7 3.55 5.84 -6.15
C LEU A 7 2.67 5.02 -7.12
N LEU A 8 2.02 5.64 -8.11
CA LEU A 8 1.26 4.89 -9.12
C LEU A 8 1.89 4.90 -10.51
N SER A 9 2.71 5.89 -10.88
CA SER A 9 3.16 6.03 -12.27
C SER A 9 4.66 6.26 -12.48
N ASN A 10 5.45 6.64 -11.47
CA ASN A 10 6.81 7.16 -11.67
C ASN A 10 7.88 6.49 -10.78
N ASP A 11 7.95 5.16 -10.86
CA ASP A 11 9.10 4.39 -10.35
C ASP A 11 10.35 4.71 -11.19
N PRO A 12 11.46 5.22 -10.60
CA PRO A 12 12.67 5.62 -11.32
C PRO A 12 13.56 4.43 -11.73
N ARG A 13 13.18 3.20 -11.41
CA ARG A 13 13.91 2.01 -11.88
C ARG A 13 13.77 1.90 -13.41
N PRO A 14 14.87 1.62 -14.15
CA PRO A 14 14.84 1.55 -15.60
C PRO A 14 13.86 0.45 -16.06
N ARG A 15 12.79 0.86 -16.78
CA ARG A 15 11.83 -0.05 -17.42
C ARG A 15 12.49 -0.72 -18.63
N THR A 16 13.14 -1.86 -18.43
CA THR A 16 13.40 -2.80 -19.52
C THR A 16 12.08 -3.46 -19.91
N ALA A 17 11.57 -3.15 -21.10
CA ALA A 17 10.29 -3.67 -21.64
C ALA A 17 10.30 -5.21 -21.83
N PRO A 18 9.16 -5.86 -22.08
CA PRO A 18 7.85 -5.79 -21.45
C PRO A 18 7.66 -7.08 -20.62
N GLU A 19 8.27 -7.19 -19.45
CA GLU A 19 8.07 -8.35 -18.58
C GLU A 19 7.34 -7.93 -17.31
N ARG A 20 6.27 -8.67 -17.03
CA ARG A 20 5.54 -8.75 -15.76
C ARG A 20 6.40 -8.25 -14.60
N SER A 21 5.98 -7.12 -14.03
CA SER A 21 6.61 -6.49 -12.87
C SER A 21 7.14 -7.55 -11.90
N ALA A 22 8.46 -7.53 -11.63
CA ALA A 22 9.10 -8.50 -10.76
C ALA A 22 8.23 -8.74 -9.51
N PRO A 23 7.99 -10.00 -9.13
CA PRO A 23 7.08 -10.31 -8.03
C PRO A 23 7.55 -9.58 -6.78
N ARG A 24 6.65 -8.81 -6.14
CA ARG A 24 6.92 -8.08 -4.89
C ARG A 24 7.42 -8.98 -3.75
N HIS A 25 7.25 -10.28 -3.92
CA HIS A 25 7.54 -11.34 -2.97
C HIS A 25 8.39 -12.42 -3.67
N PRO A 26 9.72 -12.41 -3.54
CA PRO A 26 10.60 -13.34 -4.25
C PRO A 26 10.34 -14.79 -3.86
N GLU A 27 9.85 -15.06 -2.63
CA GLU A 27 9.48 -16.39 -2.16
C GLU A 27 8.26 -16.99 -2.90
N LYS A 28 7.50 -16.15 -3.62
CA LYS A 28 6.32 -16.54 -4.39
C LYS A 28 6.59 -16.61 -5.89
N ALA A 29 7.78 -16.21 -6.36
CA ALA A 29 8.09 -16.10 -7.79
C ALA A 29 7.95 -17.41 -8.57
N HIS A 30 8.19 -18.56 -7.93
CA HIS A 30 8.13 -19.89 -8.54
C HIS A 30 6.85 -20.67 -8.19
N ARG A 31 5.86 -20.03 -7.55
CA ARG A 31 4.59 -20.66 -7.21
C ARG A 31 3.55 -20.33 -8.28
N PRO A 32 2.63 -21.26 -8.61
CA PRO A 32 1.52 -20.94 -9.50
C PRO A 32 0.61 -19.88 -8.86
N ASP A 33 -0.01 -19.04 -9.70
CA ASP A 33 -0.94 -18.01 -9.23
C ASP A 33 -2.15 -18.65 -8.52
N GLN A 34 -2.46 -18.13 -7.34
CA GLN A 34 -3.63 -18.55 -6.58
C GLN A 34 -4.78 -17.55 -6.79
N PRO A 35 -6.01 -18.02 -7.01
CA PRO A 35 -7.16 -17.14 -7.13
C PRO A 35 -7.39 -16.41 -5.80
N VAL A 36 -7.67 -15.11 -5.87
CA VAL A 36 -8.01 -14.31 -4.69
C VAL A 36 -9.40 -14.69 -4.21
N LEU A 37 -9.48 -15.39 -3.07
CA LEU A 37 -10.73 -15.76 -2.44
C LEU A 37 -11.35 -14.57 -1.70
N ARG A 38 -12.69 -14.53 -1.66
CA ARG A 38 -13.43 -13.53 -0.87
C ARG A 38 -13.10 -13.73 0.62
N LYS A 39 -12.76 -12.63 1.29
CA LYS A 39 -12.51 -12.66 2.75
C LYS A 39 -13.81 -12.98 3.50
N PRO A 40 -13.77 -13.85 4.54
CA PRO A 40 -14.93 -14.19 5.35
C PRO A 40 -15.44 -12.98 6.14
N ASP A 41 -16.67 -13.04 6.63
CA ASP A 41 -17.37 -11.88 7.20
C ASP A 41 -16.70 -11.35 8.48
N TRP A 42 -16.13 -12.23 9.30
CA TRP A 42 -15.52 -11.87 10.59
C TRP A 42 -14.20 -11.09 10.49
N ILE A 43 -13.47 -11.17 9.36
CA ILE A 43 -12.18 -10.46 9.18
C ILE A 43 -12.35 -9.12 8.44
N ARG A 44 -13.56 -8.81 7.97
CA ARG A 44 -13.84 -7.58 7.23
C ARG A 44 -14.18 -6.48 8.22
N VAL A 45 -13.48 -5.35 8.10
CA VAL A 45 -13.72 -4.14 8.89
C VAL A 45 -14.28 -3.05 7.98
N LYS A 46 -14.97 -2.06 8.56
CA LYS A 46 -15.48 -0.91 7.82
C LYS A 46 -14.32 -0.01 7.40
N ALA A 47 -14.50 0.70 6.28
CA ALA A 47 -13.51 1.67 5.83
C ALA A 47 -13.29 2.76 6.90
N PRO A 48 -12.04 3.25 7.06
CA PRO A 48 -11.72 4.30 8.00
C PRO A 48 -12.46 5.60 7.63
N GLY A 49 -13.01 6.26 8.65
CA GLY A 49 -13.73 7.54 8.49
C GLY A 49 -13.88 8.31 9.80
N SER A 50 -13.11 7.96 10.84
CA SER A 50 -13.19 8.63 12.12
C SER A 50 -12.54 10.03 12.06
N PRO A 51 -13.15 11.05 12.70
CA PRO A 51 -12.57 12.39 12.79
C PRO A 51 -11.18 12.39 13.45
N GLN A 52 -10.94 11.47 14.39
CA GLN A 52 -9.69 11.30 15.10
C GLN A 52 -8.58 10.81 14.18
N TRP A 53 -8.86 9.84 13.32
CA TRP A 53 -7.88 9.40 12.32
C TRP A 53 -7.53 10.54 11.36
N ALA A 54 -8.52 11.31 10.89
CA ALA A 54 -8.28 12.42 9.97
C ALA A 54 -7.34 13.47 10.58
N HIS A 55 -7.48 13.73 11.89
CA HIS A 55 -6.56 14.59 12.63
C HIS A 55 -5.14 14.03 12.67
N THR A 56 -4.98 12.73 12.95
CA THR A 56 -3.66 12.08 13.00
C THR A 56 -2.99 12.05 11.62
N SER A 57 -3.71 11.69 10.54
CA SER A 57 -3.15 11.66 9.18
C SER A 57 -2.72 13.06 8.73
N ARG A 58 -3.42 14.12 9.16
CA ARG A 58 -2.99 15.51 8.92
C ARG A 58 -1.64 15.79 9.58
N ILE A 59 -1.45 15.45 10.85
CA ILE A 59 -0.18 15.65 11.56
C ILE A 59 0.97 14.90 10.86
N VAL A 60 0.74 13.64 10.50
CA VAL A 60 1.73 12.80 9.81
C VAL A 60 2.20 13.46 8.51
N ARG A 61 1.25 13.97 7.70
CA ARG A 61 1.54 14.65 6.43
C ARG A 61 2.23 16.00 6.63
N GLU A 62 1.80 16.79 7.60
CA GLU A 62 2.40 18.09 7.93
C GLU A 62 3.89 17.96 8.30
N ASN A 63 4.26 16.83 8.91
CA ASN A 63 5.65 16.55 9.30
C ASN A 63 6.42 15.73 8.26
N GLY A 64 5.82 15.41 7.10
CA GLY A 64 6.46 14.59 6.07
C GLY A 64 6.85 13.19 6.57
N LEU A 65 6.10 12.64 7.52
CA LEU A 65 6.36 11.33 8.11
C LEU A 65 5.66 10.23 7.30
N VAL A 66 6.21 9.03 7.39
CA VAL A 66 5.66 7.82 6.77
C VAL A 66 5.33 6.82 7.87
N THR A 67 4.17 6.17 7.78
CA THR A 67 3.73 5.19 8.77
C THR A 67 3.46 3.84 8.14
N VAL A 68 3.77 2.76 8.87
CA VAL A 68 3.41 1.40 8.44
C VAL A 68 1.90 1.24 8.26
N CYS A 69 1.10 2.00 9.02
CA CYS A 69 -0.34 1.99 8.93
C CYS A 69 -0.83 2.37 7.52
N GLU A 70 -0.25 3.43 6.93
CA GLU A 70 -0.61 3.91 5.59
C GLU A 70 0.09 3.09 4.49
N GLU A 71 1.39 2.80 4.63
CA GLU A 71 2.17 2.06 3.62
C GLU A 71 1.71 0.61 3.44
N ALA A 72 1.35 -0.07 4.52
CA ALA A 72 0.90 -1.45 4.47
C ALA A 72 -0.60 -1.59 4.15
N GLY A 73 -1.33 -0.48 4.01
CA GLY A 73 -2.78 -0.49 3.80
C GLY A 73 -3.52 -1.18 4.96
N CYS A 74 -3.16 -0.82 6.20
CA CYS A 74 -3.71 -1.47 7.39
C CYS A 74 -5.25 -1.35 7.40
N PRO A 75 -5.99 -2.47 7.52
CA PRO A 75 -7.45 -2.43 7.53
C PRO A 75 -8.00 -1.73 8.79
N ASN A 76 -7.22 -1.64 9.87
CA ASN A 76 -7.63 -1.09 11.17
C ASN A 76 -7.20 0.36 11.37
N ILE A 77 -6.93 1.10 10.29
CA ILE A 77 -6.25 2.40 10.38
C ILE A 77 -7.12 3.50 11.02
N GLY A 78 -8.44 3.39 11.05
CA GLY A 78 -9.31 4.46 11.56
C GLY A 78 -10.65 4.01 12.08
#